data_AF-A0A0C2FNY7-F1
#
_entry.id   AF-A0A0C2FNY7-F1
#
_cell.length_a   1.000
_cell.length_b   1.000
_cell.length_c   1.000
_cell.angle_alpha   90.00
_cell.angle_beta   90.00
_cell.angle_gamma   90.00
#
_symmetry.space_group_name_H-M   'P 1'
#
loop_
_entity.id
_entity.type
_entity.pdbx_description
1 polymer ?
#
loop_
_entity_poly.entity_id
_entity_poly.type
_entity_poly.pdbx_seq_one_letter_code
_entity_poly.pdbx_strand_id
1 'polypeptide(L)'
;MYKPVYSFKAAFEGAPEAIRLNQSICAFPLIEVQHGGEILLAESRRNVSCAIRFSEPAASPEAERQLCKLIRHFIPSHPDEGIMPIMVKKLSLEDRGWFSDRLEKFNNYKLSPENARKKMSKVFNMACSSLEACRSLDDDRRIHRVTARVPDIFASPLRLKVVLQNMFRECGWSPGKPVLVWVKGARIISRFLVEKIFSRPEQRELEVTLVARHQSQDRLVRAFAYGGIGWKRFVNVWLMLGKLPTSADPLYETVVRMTLFDNLYPGSLGNTILDGVYCKRSFTPVVERPHVTGEQLRSLVLTVGRKKITLTGEQQKAVLQGCAGYPVVGIPANFGSGKTLVAAVMAALSRKER
;
A
#
# COMPACT_ATOMS: atom_id res chain seq x y z
N MET A 1 -15.92 -3.51 36.18
CA MET A 1 -16.36 -2.26 35.53
C MET A 1 -15.78 -2.26 34.12
N TYR A 2 -16.58 -2.59 33.09
CA TYR A 2 -16.10 -2.69 31.71
C TYR A 2 -15.96 -1.29 31.10
N LYS A 3 -14.79 -0.96 30.55
CA LYS A 3 -14.59 0.29 29.81
C LYS A 3 -15.40 0.21 28.51
N PRO A 4 -16.33 1.15 28.24
CA PRO A 4 -17.07 1.16 27.00
C PRO A 4 -16.13 1.32 25.79
N VAL A 5 -16.25 0.42 24.82
CA VAL A 5 -15.54 0.51 23.54
C VAL A 5 -16.34 1.45 22.64
N TYR A 6 -15.91 2.70 22.52
CA TYR A 6 -16.60 3.71 21.72
C TYR A 6 -16.30 3.61 20.22
N SER A 7 -15.14 3.04 19.86
CA SER A 7 -14.72 2.85 18.47
C SER A 7 -13.56 1.87 18.40
N PHE A 8 -13.36 1.26 17.23
CA PHE A 8 -12.16 0.50 16.90
C PHE A 8 -11.63 0.90 15.53
N LYS A 9 -10.38 0.55 15.23
CA LYS A 9 -9.77 0.78 13.92
C LYS A 9 -9.86 -0.51 13.09
N ALA A 10 -10.26 -0.40 11.84
CA ALA A 10 -10.28 -1.51 10.89
C ALA A 10 -9.56 -1.11 9.59
N ALA A 11 -9.03 -2.09 8.90
CA ALA A 11 -8.51 -1.95 7.55
C ALA A 11 -9.44 -2.72 6.59
N PHE A 12 -9.55 -2.24 5.36
CA PHE A 12 -10.44 -2.82 4.35
C PHE A 12 -9.67 -3.18 3.09
N GLU A 13 -10.21 -4.13 2.34
CA GLU A 13 -9.70 -4.43 1.00
C GLU A 13 -9.62 -3.17 0.15
N GLY A 14 -8.47 -2.90 -0.48
CA GLY A 14 -8.30 -1.72 -1.33
C GLY A 14 -7.91 -0.44 -0.59
N ALA A 15 -7.79 -0.50 0.74
CA ALA A 15 -7.61 0.66 1.60
C ALA A 15 -6.32 0.56 2.42
N PRO A 16 -5.27 1.33 2.09
CA PRO A 16 -4.00 1.27 2.83
C PRO A 16 -4.06 1.93 4.22
N GLU A 17 -5.21 2.50 4.61
CA GLU A 17 -5.36 3.27 5.82
C GLU A 17 -6.33 2.62 6.80
N ALA A 18 -5.98 2.68 8.08
CA ALA A 18 -6.91 2.35 9.14
C ALA A 18 -8.06 3.36 9.21
N ILE A 19 -9.29 2.86 9.24
CA ILE A 19 -10.51 3.63 9.39
C ILE A 19 -11.06 3.40 10.78
N ARG A 20 -11.47 4.48 11.45
CA ARG A 20 -12.15 4.39 12.73
C ARG A 20 -13.62 4.06 12.52
N LEU A 21 -14.06 2.93 13.07
CA LEU A 21 -15.45 2.49 13.04
C LEU A 21 -16.13 2.78 14.38
N ASN A 22 -17.41 3.12 14.32
CA ASN A 22 -18.27 3.41 15.47
C ASN A 22 -19.53 2.55 15.40
N GLN A 23 -20.36 2.61 16.45
CA GLN A 23 -21.56 1.78 16.54
C GLN A 23 -22.57 2.03 15.42
N SER A 24 -22.63 3.23 14.83
CA SER A 24 -23.64 3.58 13.82
C SER A 24 -23.50 2.83 12.50
N ILE A 25 -22.33 2.26 12.21
CA ILE A 25 -22.08 1.47 10.99
C ILE A 25 -21.87 -0.01 11.27
N CYS A 26 -21.86 -0.43 12.54
CA CYS A 26 -21.69 -1.84 12.92
C CYS A 26 -23.04 -2.46 13.23
N ALA A 27 -23.38 -3.55 12.53
CA ALA A 27 -24.59 -4.34 12.78
C ALA A 27 -24.46 -5.30 13.98
N PHE A 28 -23.54 -5.02 14.89
CA PHE A 28 -23.26 -5.79 16.10
C PHE A 28 -22.70 -4.86 17.19
N PRO A 29 -22.86 -5.19 18.48
CA PRO A 29 -22.30 -4.42 19.58
C PRO A 29 -20.77 -4.39 19.55
N LEU A 30 -20.17 -3.19 19.69
CA LEU A 30 -18.70 -3.05 19.65
C LEU A 30 -17.95 -3.84 20.74
N ILE A 31 -18.61 -4.20 21.84
CA ILE A 31 -18.05 -5.02 22.91
C ILE A 31 -17.77 -6.47 22.48
N GLU A 32 -18.39 -6.92 21.38
CA GLU A 32 -18.21 -8.28 20.84
C GLU A 32 -17.00 -8.40 19.92
N VAL A 33 -16.29 -7.30 19.63
CA VAL A 33 -15.06 -7.35 18.82
C VAL A 33 -13.96 -8.04 19.62
N GLN A 34 -13.36 -9.08 19.06
CA GLN A 34 -12.34 -9.86 19.76
C GLN A 34 -11.04 -9.05 19.95
N HIS A 35 -10.49 -9.12 21.17
CA HIS A 35 -9.15 -8.61 21.47
C HIS A 35 -8.11 -9.50 20.77
N GLY A 36 -7.31 -8.91 19.87
CA GLY A 36 -6.33 -9.63 19.04
C GLY A 36 -6.59 -9.52 17.53
N GLY A 37 -7.73 -8.94 17.15
CA GLY A 37 -8.11 -8.74 15.75
C GLY A 37 -9.11 -9.80 15.28
N GLU A 38 -10.02 -9.40 14.40
CA GLU A 38 -11.07 -10.24 13.85
C GLU A 38 -11.31 -9.87 12.38
N ILE A 39 -11.65 -10.86 11.55
CA ILE A 39 -12.07 -10.60 10.17
C ILE A 39 -13.57 -10.26 10.19
N LEU A 40 -13.92 -9.13 9.59
CA LEU A 40 -15.29 -8.63 9.48
C LEU A 40 -15.69 -8.52 8.01
N LEU A 41 -16.99 -8.58 7.76
CA LEU A 41 -17.55 -8.30 6.44
C LEU A 41 -17.91 -6.81 6.36
N ALA A 42 -17.42 -6.14 5.32
CA ALA A 42 -17.73 -4.75 5.06
C ALA A 42 -18.57 -4.62 3.79
N GLU A 43 -19.72 -3.99 3.89
CA GLU A 43 -20.50 -3.54 2.75
C GLU A 43 -20.02 -2.14 2.38
N SER A 44 -19.30 -2.05 1.27
CA SER A 44 -18.78 -0.79 0.74
C SER A 44 -19.48 -0.43 -0.56
N ARG A 45 -19.38 0.86 -0.92
CA ARG A 45 -19.76 1.33 -2.26
C ARG A 45 -18.79 0.75 -3.27
N ARG A 46 -19.26 0.48 -4.48
CA ARG A 46 -18.34 0.16 -5.59
C ARG A 46 -17.41 1.37 -5.78
N ASN A 47 -16.11 1.12 -5.87
CA ASN A 47 -15.12 2.15 -6.13
C ASN A 47 -15.22 2.57 -7.61
N VAL A 48 -16.15 3.48 -7.91
CA VAL A 48 -16.35 4.05 -9.24
C VAL A 48 -15.81 5.47 -9.24
N SER A 49 -14.92 5.79 -10.19
CA SER A 49 -14.54 7.16 -10.47
C SER A 49 -15.74 7.86 -11.11
N CYS A 50 -16.55 8.54 -10.31
CA CYS A 50 -17.72 9.26 -10.81
C CYS A 50 -17.40 10.75 -10.95
N ALA A 51 -17.35 11.22 -12.19
CA ALA A 51 -17.51 12.64 -12.50
C ALA A 51 -19.01 12.87 -12.74
N ILE A 52 -19.66 13.69 -11.91
CA ILE A 52 -21.03 14.13 -12.15
C ILE A 52 -20.98 15.43 -12.93
N ARG A 53 -21.61 15.46 -14.10
CA ARG A 53 -21.89 16.68 -14.84
C ARG A 53 -23.40 16.81 -14.95
N PHE A 54 -23.96 17.87 -14.40
CA PHE A 54 -25.36 18.18 -14.60
C PHE A 54 -25.52 18.84 -15.97
N SER A 55 -26.41 18.28 -16.79
CA SER A 55 -26.70 18.82 -18.12
C SER A 55 -27.53 20.10 -18.05
N GLU A 56 -28.20 20.34 -16.93
CA GLU A 56 -29.13 21.45 -16.70
C GLU A 56 -28.95 22.02 -15.29
N PRO A 57 -29.24 23.32 -15.09
CA PRO A 57 -29.26 23.94 -13.76
C PRO A 57 -30.38 23.33 -12.89
N ALA A 58 -30.17 23.30 -11.56
CA ALA A 58 -31.19 22.82 -10.65
C ALA A 58 -32.46 23.69 -10.73
N ALA A 59 -33.63 23.04 -10.77
CA ALA A 59 -34.92 23.73 -10.87
C ALA A 59 -35.21 24.68 -9.70
N SER A 60 -34.59 24.44 -8.53
CA SER A 60 -34.63 25.32 -7.36
C SER A 60 -33.48 25.00 -6.37
N PRO A 61 -33.15 25.92 -5.44
CA PRO A 61 -32.18 25.68 -4.38
C PRO A 61 -32.54 24.52 -3.45
N GLU A 62 -33.84 24.26 -3.24
CA GLU A 62 -34.37 23.12 -2.48
C GLU A 62 -34.15 21.81 -3.24
N ALA A 63 -34.43 21.79 -4.55
CA ALA A 63 -34.19 20.62 -5.40
C ALA A 63 -32.69 20.30 -5.49
N GLU A 64 -31.84 21.32 -5.56
CA GLU A 64 -30.38 21.18 -5.50
C GLU A 64 -29.92 20.55 -4.18
N ARG A 65 -30.45 21.01 -3.03
CA ARG A 65 -30.14 20.45 -1.71
C ARG A 65 -30.61 19.00 -1.58
N GLN A 66 -31.79 18.69 -2.10
CA GLN A 66 -32.35 17.34 -2.07
C GLN A 66 -31.57 16.39 -2.97
N LEU A 67 -31.17 16.84 -4.15
CA LEU A 67 -30.32 16.11 -5.08
C LEU A 67 -28.92 15.87 -4.50
N CYS A 68 -28.30 16.88 -3.89
CA CYS A 68 -27.04 16.74 -3.15
C CYS A 68 -27.14 15.67 -2.05
N LYS A 69 -28.26 15.63 -1.32
CA LYS A 69 -28.51 14.61 -0.29
C LYS A 69 -28.63 13.21 -0.88
N LEU A 70 -29.27 13.05 -2.04
CA LEU A 70 -29.37 11.77 -2.74
C LEU A 70 -28.00 11.31 -3.29
N ILE A 71 -27.27 12.21 -3.95
CA ILE A 71 -25.94 11.94 -4.51
C ILE A 71 -24.95 11.47 -3.44
N ARG A 72 -25.01 12.01 -2.22
CA ARG A 72 -24.17 11.56 -1.09
C ARG A 72 -24.29 10.06 -0.79
N HIS A 73 -25.35 9.38 -1.21
CA HIS A 73 -25.50 7.93 -1.04
C HIS A 73 -24.74 7.13 -2.12
N PHE A 74 -24.49 7.73 -3.27
CA PHE A 74 -23.86 7.08 -4.42
C PHE A 74 -22.40 7.49 -4.58
N ILE A 75 -22.08 8.77 -4.35
CA ILE A 75 -20.78 9.36 -4.65
C ILE A 75 -20.21 9.95 -3.37
N PRO A 76 -18.96 9.59 -3.01
CA PRO A 76 -18.31 10.15 -1.84
C PRO A 76 -18.04 11.64 -2.06
N SER A 77 -18.39 12.47 -1.08
CA SER A 77 -18.18 13.93 -1.17
C SER A 77 -16.69 14.27 -1.02
N HIS A 78 -15.94 13.35 -0.41
CA HIS A 78 -14.49 13.42 -0.24
C HIS A 78 -13.84 12.08 -0.64
N PRO A 79 -12.64 12.07 -1.25
CA PRO A 79 -11.93 10.84 -1.60
C PRO A 79 -11.75 9.88 -0.41
N ASP A 80 -11.64 10.44 0.80
CA ASP A 80 -11.51 9.69 2.05
C ASP A 80 -12.81 9.00 2.49
N GLU A 81 -13.98 9.51 2.08
CA GLU A 81 -15.30 8.91 2.34
C GLU A 81 -15.58 7.70 1.43
N GLY A 82 -14.92 7.61 0.27
CA GLY A 82 -15.09 6.48 -0.66
C GLY A 82 -14.61 5.15 -0.09
N ILE A 83 -13.79 5.21 0.96
CA ILE A 83 -13.19 4.07 1.65
C ILE A 83 -14.03 3.66 2.87
N MET A 84 -14.94 4.51 3.34
CA MET A 84 -15.76 4.23 4.52
C MET A 84 -16.87 3.22 4.16
N PRO A 85 -16.98 2.10 4.89
CA PRO A 85 -18.06 1.14 4.63
C PRO A 85 -19.42 1.74 5.01
N ILE A 86 -20.45 1.32 4.29
CA ILE A 86 -21.84 1.62 4.59
C ILE A 86 -22.25 0.86 5.86
N MET A 87 -21.84 -0.40 5.96
CA MET A 87 -22.16 -1.28 7.07
C MET A 87 -21.06 -2.32 7.29
N VAL A 88 -20.84 -2.70 8.54
CA VAL A 88 -19.89 -3.73 8.96
C VAL A 88 -20.64 -4.81 9.74
N LYS A 89 -20.43 -6.07 9.36
CA LYS A 89 -21.08 -7.25 9.93
C LYS A 89 -20.03 -8.27 10.39
N LYS A 90 -20.41 -9.12 11.33
CA LYS A 90 -19.66 -10.35 11.62
C LYS A 90 -19.72 -11.27 10.40
N LEU A 91 -18.68 -12.09 10.22
CA LEU A 91 -18.70 -13.13 9.18
C LEU A 91 -19.88 -14.08 9.38
N SER A 92 -20.48 -14.49 8.27
CA SER A 92 -21.50 -15.54 8.24
C SER A 92 -20.89 -16.89 8.66
N LEU A 93 -21.74 -17.85 9.04
CA LEU A 93 -21.30 -19.22 9.33
C LEU A 93 -20.64 -19.87 8.09
N GLU A 94 -21.17 -19.58 6.90
CA GLU A 94 -20.59 -20.06 5.63
C GLU A 94 -19.18 -19.51 5.42
N ASP A 95 -18.97 -18.20 5.59
CA ASP A 95 -17.65 -17.59 5.43
C ASP A 95 -16.65 -18.11 6.46
N ARG A 96 -17.07 -18.27 7.72
CA ARG A 96 -16.25 -18.90 8.77
C ARG A 96 -15.86 -20.33 8.42
N GLY A 97 -16.82 -21.10 7.87
CA GLY A 97 -16.57 -22.45 7.38
C GLY A 97 -15.55 -22.46 6.24
N TRP A 98 -15.62 -21.51 5.32
CA TRP A 98 -14.64 -21.36 4.24
C TRP A 98 -13.23 -21.08 4.76
N PHE A 99 -13.07 -20.15 5.72
CA PHE A 99 -11.77 -19.88 6.34
C PHE A 99 -11.22 -21.08 7.11
N SER A 100 -12.09 -21.83 7.80
CA SER A 100 -11.69 -23.04 8.54
C SER A 100 -11.20 -24.12 7.57
N ASP A 101 -11.94 -24.38 6.49
CA ASP A 101 -11.53 -25.32 5.45
C ASP A 101 -10.20 -24.90 4.79
N ARG A 102 -9.98 -23.59 4.59
CA ARG A 102 -8.73 -23.06 4.04
C ARG A 102 -7.51 -23.34 4.94
N LEU A 103 -7.68 -23.35 6.26
CA LEU A 103 -6.61 -23.67 7.22
C LEU A 103 -6.32 -25.18 7.28
N GLU A 104 -7.22 -26.01 6.77
CA GLU A 104 -7.09 -27.45 6.73
C GLU A 104 -6.73 -27.97 5.32
N LYS A 105 -7.50 -28.93 4.78
CA LYS A 105 -7.25 -29.59 3.49
C LYS A 105 -7.71 -28.78 2.28
N PHE A 106 -8.38 -27.64 2.51
CA PHE A 106 -8.91 -26.71 1.53
C PHE A 106 -9.76 -27.37 0.43
N ASN A 107 -10.77 -28.14 0.85
CA ASN A 107 -11.66 -28.86 -0.05
C ASN A 107 -12.49 -27.92 -0.93
N ASN A 108 -12.79 -26.70 -0.47
CA ASN A 108 -13.45 -25.68 -1.29
C ASN A 108 -12.65 -25.37 -2.56
N TYR A 109 -11.32 -25.39 -2.50
CA TYR A 109 -10.49 -25.18 -3.68
C TYR A 109 -10.59 -26.36 -4.64
N LYS A 110 -10.65 -27.60 -4.14
CA LYS A 110 -10.81 -28.80 -4.98
C LYS A 110 -12.15 -28.82 -5.71
N LEU A 111 -13.22 -28.40 -5.03
CA LEU A 111 -14.57 -28.34 -5.57
C LEU A 111 -14.73 -27.20 -6.58
N SER A 112 -14.17 -26.03 -6.27
CA SER A 112 -14.29 -24.84 -7.13
C SER A 112 -13.02 -23.98 -7.06
N PRO A 113 -11.98 -24.32 -7.86
CA PRO A 113 -10.71 -23.59 -7.86
C PRO A 113 -10.89 -22.10 -8.19
N GLU A 114 -11.77 -21.76 -9.15
CA GLU A 114 -11.99 -20.37 -9.56
C GLU A 114 -12.57 -19.51 -8.43
N ASN A 115 -13.63 -19.98 -7.77
CA ASN A 115 -14.25 -19.25 -6.67
C ASN A 115 -13.30 -19.16 -5.46
N ALA A 116 -12.56 -20.23 -5.19
CA ALA A 116 -11.56 -20.24 -4.13
C ALA A 116 -10.43 -19.25 -4.41
N ARG A 117 -9.95 -19.14 -5.64
CA ARG A 117 -8.96 -18.11 -6.06
C ARG A 117 -9.52 -16.70 -5.90
N LYS A 118 -10.74 -16.43 -6.36
CA LYS A 118 -11.39 -15.11 -6.18
C LYS A 118 -11.48 -14.73 -4.70
N LYS A 119 -11.94 -15.64 -3.84
CA LYS A 119 -11.99 -15.42 -2.38
C LYS A 119 -10.59 -15.23 -1.78
N MET A 120 -9.60 -16.03 -2.17
CA MET A 120 -8.21 -15.86 -1.72
C MET A 120 -7.62 -14.50 -2.12
N SER A 121 -7.87 -14.05 -3.36
CA SER A 121 -7.39 -12.74 -3.82
C SER A 121 -7.89 -11.64 -2.89
N LYS A 122 -9.18 -11.66 -2.52
CA LYS A 122 -9.75 -10.69 -1.58
C LYS A 122 -9.09 -10.74 -0.21
N VAL A 123 -8.84 -11.94 0.31
CA VAL A 123 -8.17 -12.14 1.60
C VAL A 123 -6.73 -11.61 1.56
N PHE A 124 -6.00 -11.84 0.48
CA PHE A 124 -4.64 -11.32 0.31
C PHE A 124 -4.62 -9.80 0.18
N ASN A 125 -5.55 -9.24 -0.58
CA ASN A 125 -5.73 -7.79 -0.70
C ASN A 125 -6.04 -7.13 0.65
N MET A 126 -6.95 -7.74 1.41
CA MET A 126 -7.28 -7.32 2.77
C MET A 126 -6.07 -7.42 3.68
N ALA A 127 -5.31 -8.53 3.65
CA ALA A 127 -4.14 -8.70 4.50
C ALA A 127 -3.03 -7.68 4.20
N CYS A 128 -2.76 -7.43 2.91
CA CYS A 128 -1.85 -6.37 2.48
C CYS A 128 -2.33 -4.99 2.94
N SER A 129 -3.64 -4.72 2.84
CA SER A 129 -4.25 -3.46 3.29
C SER A 129 -4.18 -3.28 4.79
N SER A 130 -4.39 -4.35 5.56
CA SER A 130 -4.17 -4.37 7.00
C SER A 130 -2.72 -4.11 7.37
N LEU A 131 -1.75 -4.67 6.64
CA LEU A 131 -0.34 -4.42 6.89
C LEU A 131 0.03 -2.94 6.69
N GLU A 132 -0.42 -2.32 5.60
CA GLU A 132 -0.22 -0.89 5.35
C GLU A 132 -0.95 0.01 6.36
N ALA A 133 -2.17 -0.38 6.74
CA ALA A 133 -2.94 0.30 7.76
C ALA A 133 -2.26 0.24 9.13
N CYS A 134 -1.61 -0.88 9.46
CA CYS A 134 -0.80 -1.02 10.67
C CYS A 134 0.46 -0.13 10.61
N ARG A 135 1.14 -0.05 9.45
CA ARG A 135 2.31 0.82 9.27
C ARG A 135 1.96 2.31 9.42
N SER A 136 0.75 2.70 9.06
CA SER A 136 0.24 4.08 9.15
C SER A 136 -0.69 4.33 10.34
N LEU A 137 -0.78 3.38 11.28
CA LEU A 137 -1.75 3.45 12.38
C LEU A 137 -1.48 4.62 13.33
N ASP A 138 -0.20 4.92 13.51
CA ASP A 138 0.35 5.95 14.39
C ASP A 138 0.78 7.21 13.61
N ASP A 139 0.51 7.25 12.30
CA ASP A 139 0.76 8.43 11.48
C ASP A 139 -0.12 9.59 11.97
N ASP A 140 0.50 10.75 12.09
CA ASP A 140 -0.14 11.98 12.52
C ASP A 140 -1.05 12.53 11.43
N ARG A 141 -2.36 12.44 11.69
CA ARG A 141 -3.41 12.91 10.77
C ARG A 141 -3.88 14.35 11.05
N ARG A 142 -3.22 15.06 11.98
CA ARG A 142 -3.63 16.42 12.35
C ARG A 142 -3.15 17.44 11.32
N ILE A 143 -3.94 18.49 11.15
CA ILE A 143 -3.50 19.69 10.43
C ILE A 143 -2.77 20.58 11.44
N HIS A 144 -1.51 20.85 11.18
CA HIS A 144 -0.68 21.75 11.98
C HIS A 144 -0.65 23.13 11.35
N ARG A 145 -0.88 24.16 12.16
CA ARG A 145 -0.72 25.55 11.75
C ARG A 145 0.57 26.09 12.34
N VAL A 146 1.55 26.38 11.49
CA VAL A 146 2.90 26.78 11.92
C VAL A 146 3.48 27.90 11.06
N THR A 147 4.51 28.55 11.58
CA THR A 147 5.35 29.48 10.81
C THR A 147 6.55 28.73 10.27
N ALA A 148 6.61 28.54 8.97
CA ALA A 148 7.74 27.91 8.28
C ALA A 148 8.83 28.92 7.96
N ARG A 149 10.09 28.56 8.21
CA ARG A 149 11.25 29.31 7.75
C ARG A 149 11.64 28.85 6.34
N VAL A 150 11.80 29.79 5.43
CA VAL A 150 12.32 29.59 4.07
C VAL A 150 13.79 29.99 4.07
N PRO A 151 14.76 29.04 4.02
CA PRO A 151 16.18 29.37 4.03
C PRO A 151 16.59 30.18 2.79
N ASP A 152 16.10 29.74 1.63
CA ASP A 152 16.32 30.35 0.33
C ASP A 152 15.10 30.07 -0.57
N ILE A 153 14.51 31.13 -1.11
CA ILE A 153 13.32 31.07 -1.98
C ILE A 153 13.71 30.65 -3.40
N PHE A 154 14.96 30.86 -3.81
CA PHE A 154 15.48 30.56 -5.14
C PHE A 154 16.17 29.20 -5.23
N ALA A 155 16.38 28.52 -4.10
CA ALA A 155 16.98 27.20 -4.06
C ALA A 155 16.13 26.17 -4.81
N SER A 156 16.80 25.31 -5.59
CA SER A 156 16.21 24.15 -6.24
C SER A 156 16.83 22.87 -5.69
N PRO A 157 16.09 22.02 -4.96
CA PRO A 157 14.68 22.17 -4.60
C PRO A 157 14.45 23.17 -3.43
N LEU A 158 13.27 23.81 -3.44
CA LEU A 158 12.82 24.73 -2.38
C LEU A 158 12.67 23.97 -1.06
N ARG A 159 13.14 24.56 0.04
CA ARG A 159 13.07 23.98 1.39
C ARG A 159 12.27 24.84 2.37
N LEU A 160 11.52 24.17 3.24
CA LEU A 160 10.84 24.78 4.38
C LEU A 160 11.31 24.10 5.66
N LYS A 161 11.66 24.88 6.67
CA LYS A 161 11.93 24.38 8.03
C LYS A 161 10.77 24.75 8.94
N VAL A 162 10.18 23.76 9.60
CA VAL A 162 9.05 23.94 10.53
C VAL A 162 9.35 23.28 11.86
N VAL A 163 8.72 23.78 12.92
CA VAL A 163 8.73 23.16 14.24
C VAL A 163 7.30 22.79 14.60
N LEU A 164 7.05 21.50 14.78
CA LEU A 164 5.76 20.97 15.19
C LEU A 164 5.73 20.89 16.72
N GLN A 165 4.72 21.52 17.32
CA GLN A 165 4.54 21.61 18.76
C GLN A 165 3.70 20.45 19.29
N ASN A 166 3.86 20.11 20.57
CA ASN A 166 3.19 19.00 21.25
C ASN A 166 3.45 17.62 20.60
N MET A 167 4.65 17.44 20.04
CA MET A 167 5.10 16.19 19.45
C MET A 167 6.10 15.50 20.40
N PHE A 168 5.67 14.39 21.00
CA PHE A 168 6.54 13.57 21.88
C PHE A 168 7.30 12.48 21.12
N ARG A 169 6.83 12.17 19.92
CA ARG A 169 7.34 11.12 19.02
C ARG A 169 7.18 11.62 17.59
N GLU A 170 7.82 10.93 16.67
CA GLU A 170 7.77 11.27 15.25
C GLU A 170 6.40 11.03 14.63
N CYS A 171 5.58 10.10 15.15
CA CYS A 171 4.19 9.88 14.71
C CYS A 171 4.03 9.84 13.18
N GLY A 172 4.85 9.06 12.48
CA GLY A 172 4.78 8.92 11.02
C GLY A 172 5.54 9.99 10.21
N TRP A 173 6.02 11.06 10.84
CA TRP A 173 6.90 12.03 10.21
C TRP A 173 8.29 11.43 10.01
N SER A 174 8.59 10.93 8.81
CA SER A 174 9.88 10.32 8.48
C SER A 174 10.37 10.71 7.09
N PRO A 175 11.69 10.69 6.81
CA PRO A 175 12.23 11.05 5.51
C PRO A 175 11.54 10.32 4.35
N GLY A 176 11.21 11.06 3.29
CA GLY A 176 10.49 10.55 2.12
C GLY A 176 8.97 10.55 2.24
N LYS A 177 8.39 10.73 3.44
CA LYS A 177 6.93 10.83 3.60
C LYS A 177 6.41 12.10 2.91
N PRO A 178 5.29 12.01 2.17
CA PRO A 178 4.70 13.17 1.53
C PRO A 178 4.02 14.07 2.56
N VAL A 179 4.00 15.36 2.30
CA VAL A 179 3.37 16.37 3.14
C VAL A 179 2.57 17.31 2.26
N LEU A 180 1.32 17.54 2.65
CA LEU A 180 0.47 18.55 2.03
C LEU A 180 0.71 19.87 2.75
N VAL A 181 1.11 20.90 2.00
CA VAL A 181 1.42 22.23 2.52
C VAL A 181 0.53 23.26 1.86
N TRP A 182 -0.23 23.99 2.66
CA TRP A 182 -1.03 25.11 2.22
C TRP A 182 -0.49 26.39 2.83
N VAL A 183 -0.01 27.29 1.97
CA VAL A 183 0.50 28.60 2.39
C VAL A 183 -0.66 29.58 2.52
N LYS A 184 -0.66 30.40 3.57
CA LYS A 184 -1.67 31.45 3.76
C LYS A 184 -1.73 32.38 2.54
N GLY A 185 -2.92 32.49 1.96
CA GLY A 185 -3.18 33.28 0.75
C GLY A 185 -2.94 32.54 -0.58
N ALA A 186 -2.41 31.31 -0.55
CA ALA A 186 -2.26 30.51 -1.76
C ALA A 186 -3.61 29.88 -2.17
N ARG A 187 -3.87 29.84 -3.48
CA ARG A 187 -5.08 29.25 -4.05
C ARG A 187 -5.05 27.71 -4.12
N ILE A 188 -3.89 27.08 -3.94
CA ILE A 188 -3.68 25.65 -4.18
C ILE A 188 -2.78 25.05 -3.08
N ILE A 189 -3.03 23.79 -2.73
CA ILE A 189 -2.21 22.98 -1.83
C ILE A 189 -1.00 22.41 -2.59
N SER A 190 0.19 22.58 -2.03
CA SER A 190 1.45 22.09 -2.61
C SER A 190 1.92 20.79 -1.96
N ARG A 191 2.66 19.98 -2.70
CA ARG A 191 3.17 18.68 -2.23
C ARG A 191 4.66 18.76 -1.95
N PHE A 192 5.03 18.43 -0.72
CA PHE A 192 6.40 18.33 -0.23
C PHE A 192 6.72 16.89 0.16
N LEU A 193 8.00 16.63 0.40
CA LEU A 193 8.49 15.46 1.09
C LEU A 193 9.22 15.88 2.35
N VAL A 194 9.17 15.05 3.38
CA VAL A 194 10.07 15.18 4.53
C VAL A 194 11.49 14.86 4.07
N GLU A 195 12.43 15.80 4.22
CA GLU A 195 13.85 15.59 3.95
C GLU A 195 14.57 15.09 5.22
N LYS A 196 14.32 15.78 6.34
CA LYS A 196 14.96 15.50 7.63
C LYS A 196 14.01 15.80 8.78
N ILE A 197 14.21 15.10 9.89
CA ILE A 197 13.52 15.32 11.15
C ILE A 197 14.55 15.43 12.28
N PHE A 198 14.23 16.20 13.30
CA PHE A 198 14.99 16.26 14.54
C PHE A 198 14.00 16.35 15.71
N SER A 199 14.00 15.32 16.56
CA SER A 199 13.07 15.20 17.68
C SER A 199 13.67 15.79 18.95
N ARG A 200 12.91 16.63 19.64
CA ARG A 200 13.24 17.22 20.95
C ARG A 200 12.15 16.84 21.96
N PRO A 201 12.18 15.61 22.49
CA PRO A 201 11.08 15.07 23.31
C PRO A 201 10.85 15.86 24.61
N GLU A 202 11.92 16.41 25.21
CA GLU A 202 11.84 17.24 26.42
C GLU A 202 11.05 18.53 26.20
N GLN A 203 11.22 19.14 25.02
CA GLN A 203 10.52 20.36 24.60
C GLN A 203 9.17 20.05 23.96
N ARG A 204 8.87 18.77 23.70
CA ARG A 204 7.70 18.29 22.94
C ARG A 204 7.65 18.90 21.54
N GLU A 205 8.82 19.03 20.92
CA GLU A 205 8.98 19.64 19.60
C GLU A 205 9.56 18.63 18.60
N LEU A 206 9.06 18.70 17.36
CA LEU A 206 9.63 17.99 16.23
C LEU A 206 9.99 19.00 15.14
N GLU A 207 11.28 19.19 14.91
CA GLU A 207 11.74 19.99 13.78
C GLU A 207 11.70 19.15 12.52
N VAL A 208 11.09 19.69 11.46
CA VAL A 208 10.94 19.00 10.18
C VAL A 208 11.46 19.91 9.07
N THR A 209 12.34 19.38 8.25
CA THR A 209 12.76 20.01 6.99
C THR A 209 11.99 19.36 5.85
N LEU A 210 11.26 20.17 5.10
CA LEU A 210 10.45 19.77 3.96
C LEU A 210 11.11 20.23 2.66
N VAL A 211 11.05 19.39 1.64
CA VAL A 211 11.56 19.67 0.29
C VAL A 211 10.43 19.62 -0.74
N ALA A 212 10.34 20.65 -1.58
CA ALA A 212 9.30 20.73 -2.61
C ALA A 212 9.55 19.70 -3.72
N ARG A 213 8.49 19.08 -4.25
CA ARG A 213 8.60 18.32 -5.52
C ARG A 213 8.74 19.29 -6.69
N HIS A 214 9.49 18.91 -7.72
CA HIS A 214 9.87 19.75 -8.86
C HIS A 214 8.68 20.53 -9.50
N GLN A 215 7.50 19.90 -9.63
CA GLN A 215 6.30 20.56 -10.18
C GLN A 215 5.62 21.58 -9.24
N SER A 216 5.91 21.52 -7.94
CA SER A 216 5.34 22.41 -6.92
C SER A 216 6.14 23.70 -6.72
N GLN A 217 7.40 23.72 -7.14
CA GLN A 217 8.35 24.80 -6.87
C GLN A 217 7.99 26.10 -7.60
N ASP A 218 7.80 26.08 -8.92
CA ASP A 218 7.51 27.27 -9.73
C ASP A 218 6.21 27.98 -9.33
N ARG A 219 5.28 27.24 -8.71
CA ARG A 219 3.98 27.74 -8.25
C ARG A 219 4.11 28.42 -6.89
N LEU A 220 4.94 27.87 -6.00
CA LEU A 220 5.19 28.43 -4.68
C LEU A 220 6.06 29.68 -4.73
N VAL A 221 7.09 29.70 -5.58
CA VAL A 221 7.90 30.91 -5.82
C VAL A 221 6.99 32.07 -6.23
N ARG A 222 6.03 31.81 -7.13
CA ARG A 222 5.00 32.81 -7.49
C ARG A 222 4.10 33.17 -6.30
N ALA A 223 3.61 32.21 -5.52
CA ALA A 223 2.77 32.52 -4.36
C ALA A 223 3.51 33.37 -3.30
N PHE A 224 4.81 33.14 -3.10
CA PHE A 224 5.64 33.94 -2.19
C PHE A 224 5.93 35.34 -2.77
N ALA A 225 6.18 35.44 -4.07
CA ALA A 225 6.42 36.72 -4.75
C ALA A 225 5.18 37.62 -4.81
N TYR A 226 4.00 37.06 -5.11
CA TYR A 226 2.76 37.83 -5.32
C TYR A 226 1.89 38.00 -4.06
N GLY A 227 2.11 37.21 -3.01
CA GLY A 227 1.31 37.22 -1.78
C GLY A 227 1.62 38.35 -0.78
N GLY A 228 2.44 39.33 -1.15
CA GLY A 228 2.83 40.43 -0.24
C GLY A 228 3.74 40.01 0.93
N ILE A 229 4.31 38.79 0.86
CA ILE A 229 5.20 38.25 1.91
C ILE A 229 6.58 38.91 1.84
N GLY A 230 6.94 39.54 0.72
CA GLY A 230 8.24 40.20 0.53
C GLY A 230 9.41 39.23 0.70
N TRP A 231 10.60 39.76 1.00
CA TRP A 231 11.82 38.98 1.30
C TRP A 231 11.76 38.26 2.67
N LYS A 232 10.57 38.11 3.26
CA LYS A 232 10.45 37.51 4.59
C LYS A 232 10.77 36.02 4.51
N ARG A 233 11.80 35.64 5.26
CA ARG A 233 12.23 34.24 5.47
C ARG A 233 11.22 33.39 6.24
N PHE A 234 10.01 33.89 6.52
CA PHE A 234 9.02 33.21 7.36
C PHE A 234 7.62 33.33 6.76
N VAL A 235 6.90 32.20 6.69
CA VAL A 235 5.58 32.09 6.07
C VAL A 235 4.63 31.24 6.92
N ASN A 236 3.40 31.69 7.08
CA ASN A 236 2.38 30.92 7.79
C ASN A 236 1.85 29.82 6.87
N VAL A 237 1.90 28.58 7.35
CA VAL A 237 1.48 27.40 6.59
C VAL A 237 0.58 26.50 7.44
N TRP A 238 -0.35 25.84 6.76
CA TRP A 238 -1.01 24.65 7.26
C TRP A 238 -0.34 23.44 6.63
N LEU A 239 0.02 22.47 7.44
CA LEU A 239 0.67 21.26 6.98
C LEU A 239 -0.01 20.02 7.56
N MET A 240 -0.06 18.97 6.76
CA MET A 240 -0.62 17.68 7.12
C MET A 240 0.23 16.60 6.48
N LEU A 241 0.53 15.54 7.23
CA LEU A 241 1.18 14.37 6.67
C LEU A 241 0.29 13.82 5.55
N GLY A 242 0.85 13.69 4.36
CA GLY A 242 0.14 13.21 3.19
C GLY A 242 0.09 11.68 3.16
N LYS A 243 -0.86 11.15 2.40
CA LYS A 243 -0.89 9.73 2.06
C LYS A 243 0.30 9.40 1.19
N LEU A 244 0.98 8.28 1.48
CA LEU A 244 1.98 7.74 0.56
C LEU A 244 1.32 7.60 -0.83
N PRO A 245 1.96 8.08 -1.91
CA PRO A 245 1.42 7.87 -3.24
C PRO A 245 1.30 6.36 -3.48
N THR A 246 0.25 5.93 -4.17
CA THR A 246 -0.07 4.50 -4.32
C THR A 246 1.06 3.69 -4.97
N SER A 247 1.96 4.35 -5.70
CA SER A 247 3.16 3.79 -6.32
C SER A 247 4.36 3.63 -5.38
N ALA A 248 4.26 4.04 -4.11
CA ALA A 248 5.37 3.95 -3.14
C ALA A 248 5.59 2.52 -2.65
N ASP A 249 4.54 1.69 -2.67
CA ASP A 249 4.66 0.24 -2.48
C ASP A 249 4.13 -0.48 -3.73
N PRO A 250 5.00 -0.76 -4.72
CA PRO A 250 4.60 -1.42 -5.95
C PRO A 250 4.10 -2.86 -5.71
N LEU A 251 4.49 -3.51 -4.61
CA LEU A 251 3.99 -4.84 -4.25
C LEU A 251 2.56 -4.75 -3.72
N TYR A 252 2.29 -3.77 -2.85
CA TYR A 252 0.93 -3.46 -2.41
C TYR A 252 0.04 -3.12 -3.61
N GLU A 253 0.51 -2.27 -4.52
CA GLU A 253 -0.25 -1.90 -5.72
C GLU A 253 -0.51 -3.12 -6.62
N THR A 254 0.51 -3.96 -6.83
CA THR A 254 0.36 -5.19 -7.63
C THR A 254 -0.68 -6.11 -7.00
N VAL A 255 -0.59 -6.40 -5.70
CA VAL A 255 -1.53 -7.30 -5.04
C VAL A 255 -2.94 -6.72 -5.02
N VAL A 256 -3.08 -5.47 -4.55
CA VAL A 256 -4.38 -4.87 -4.28
C VAL A 256 -5.09 -4.37 -5.53
N ARG A 257 -4.36 -3.96 -6.58
CA ARG A 257 -4.96 -3.46 -7.84
C ARG A 257 -4.91 -4.45 -8.99
N MET A 258 -3.91 -5.33 -9.05
CA MET A 258 -3.93 -6.42 -10.02
C MET A 258 -4.58 -7.61 -9.34
N THR A 259 -5.83 -7.87 -9.68
CA THR A 259 -6.57 -9.05 -9.23
C THR A 259 -5.73 -10.30 -9.47
N LEU A 260 -5.08 -10.79 -8.40
CA LEU A 260 -3.90 -11.66 -8.44
C LEU A 260 -4.05 -12.92 -9.28
N PHE A 261 -5.29 -13.38 -9.46
CA PHE A 261 -5.61 -14.62 -10.15
C PHE A 261 -6.51 -14.44 -11.37
N ASP A 262 -6.95 -13.22 -11.70
CA ASP A 262 -7.90 -13.03 -12.80
C ASP A 262 -7.28 -13.31 -14.17
N ASN A 263 -5.96 -13.14 -14.29
CA ASN A 263 -5.22 -13.40 -15.53
C ASN A 263 -4.65 -14.82 -15.61
N LEU A 264 -5.04 -15.73 -14.69
CA LEU A 264 -4.62 -17.12 -14.74
C LEU A 264 -5.59 -17.95 -15.57
N TYR A 265 -5.26 -18.09 -16.85
CA TYR A 265 -6.03 -18.94 -17.76
C TYR A 265 -5.90 -20.43 -17.37
N PRO A 266 -6.98 -21.23 -17.53
CA PRO A 266 -6.92 -22.68 -17.42
C PRO A 266 -5.81 -23.24 -18.30
N GLY A 267 -4.98 -24.14 -17.75
CA GLY A 267 -3.83 -24.72 -18.45
C GLY A 267 -2.56 -23.87 -18.48
N SER A 268 -2.60 -22.61 -18.03
CA SER A 268 -1.37 -21.84 -17.82
C SER A 268 -0.47 -22.50 -16.75
N LEU A 269 0.84 -22.23 -16.81
CA LEU A 269 1.78 -22.73 -15.81
C LEU A 269 1.39 -22.25 -14.41
N GLY A 270 0.98 -20.98 -14.26
CA GLY A 270 0.51 -20.44 -12.98
C GLY A 270 -0.74 -21.13 -12.45
N ASN A 271 -1.73 -21.40 -13.32
CA ASN A 271 -2.92 -22.17 -12.97
C ASN A 271 -2.55 -23.58 -12.49
N THR A 272 -1.67 -24.25 -13.24
CA THR A 272 -1.20 -25.61 -12.95
C THR A 272 -0.50 -25.64 -11.59
N ILE A 273 0.44 -24.72 -11.34
CA ILE A 273 1.15 -24.60 -10.06
C ILE A 273 0.17 -24.45 -8.90
N LEU A 274 -0.80 -23.53 -8.99
CA LEU A 274 -1.77 -23.34 -7.92
C LEU A 274 -2.62 -24.61 -7.69
N ASP A 275 -3.02 -25.28 -8.77
CA ASP A 275 -3.81 -26.50 -8.67
C ASP A 275 -3.05 -27.63 -8.00
N GLY A 276 -1.76 -27.86 -8.27
CA GLY A 276 -1.06 -28.91 -7.51
C GLY A 276 -0.64 -28.47 -6.11
N VAL A 277 -0.39 -27.19 -5.85
CA VAL A 277 -0.17 -26.70 -4.47
C VAL A 277 -1.42 -26.90 -3.61
N TYR A 278 -2.60 -26.55 -4.12
CA TYR A 278 -3.83 -26.57 -3.32
C TYR A 278 -4.70 -27.83 -3.51
N CYS A 279 -4.68 -28.50 -4.66
CA CYS A 279 -5.39 -29.77 -4.88
C CYS A 279 -4.52 -31.01 -4.65
N LYS A 280 -3.22 -30.88 -4.38
CA LYS A 280 -2.26 -32.01 -4.29
C LYS A 280 -2.30 -32.92 -5.51
N ARG A 281 -2.55 -32.37 -6.71
CA ARG A 281 -2.40 -33.14 -7.95
C ARG A 281 -0.91 -33.39 -8.18
N SER A 282 -0.55 -34.65 -8.42
CA SER A 282 0.79 -35.03 -8.84
C SER A 282 1.11 -34.35 -10.17
N PHE A 283 2.17 -33.57 -10.21
CA PHE A 283 2.64 -32.94 -11.44
C PHE A 283 3.53 -33.89 -12.22
N THR A 284 3.25 -34.04 -13.51
CA THR A 284 4.30 -34.29 -14.50
C THR A 284 4.99 -32.94 -14.76
N PRO A 285 6.31 -32.80 -14.52
CA PRO A 285 7.00 -31.53 -14.73
C PRO A 285 6.87 -31.07 -16.18
N VAL A 286 6.34 -29.85 -16.39
CA VAL A 286 6.14 -29.24 -17.73
C VAL A 286 7.42 -28.62 -18.29
N VAL A 287 8.46 -28.50 -17.46
CA VAL A 287 9.78 -28.00 -17.89
C VAL A 287 10.81 -29.05 -17.51
N GLU A 288 11.42 -29.70 -18.51
CA GLU A 288 12.69 -30.39 -18.32
C GLU A 288 13.75 -29.34 -18.03
N ARG A 289 13.95 -29.03 -16.74
CA ARG A 289 15.13 -28.28 -16.33
C ARG A 289 16.30 -29.25 -16.30
N PRO A 290 17.42 -28.94 -16.98
CA PRO A 290 18.57 -29.82 -16.94
C PRO A 290 18.98 -30.05 -15.47
N HIS A 291 19.24 -31.30 -15.12
CA HIS A 291 19.69 -31.65 -13.77
C HIS A 291 21.11 -31.09 -13.58
N VAL A 292 21.21 -29.90 -12.98
CA VAL A 292 22.51 -29.26 -12.76
C VAL A 292 23.16 -29.89 -11.52
N THR A 293 24.32 -30.53 -11.68
CA THR A 293 25.06 -31.09 -10.55
C THR A 293 25.96 -30.04 -9.88
N GLY A 294 26.27 -30.24 -8.60
CA GLY A 294 27.16 -29.33 -7.86
C GLY A 294 28.59 -29.23 -8.43
N GLU A 295 29.01 -30.18 -9.27
CA GLU A 295 30.29 -30.13 -9.99
C GLU A 295 30.22 -29.25 -11.25
N GLN A 296 29.09 -29.25 -11.96
CA GLN A 296 28.85 -28.36 -13.10
C GLN A 296 28.80 -26.89 -12.67
N LEU A 297 28.26 -26.59 -11.48
CA LEU A 297 28.25 -25.23 -10.95
C LEU A 297 29.62 -24.75 -10.43
N ARG A 298 30.45 -25.67 -9.93
CA ARG A 298 31.82 -25.36 -9.49
C ARG A 298 32.78 -25.11 -10.66
N SER A 299 32.50 -25.71 -11.82
CA SER A 299 33.22 -25.49 -13.08
C SER A 299 32.66 -24.34 -13.94
N LEU A 300 31.52 -23.76 -13.55
CA LEU A 300 30.86 -22.68 -14.29
C LEU A 300 31.63 -21.35 -14.11
N VAL A 301 32.42 -20.97 -15.11
CA VAL A 301 33.08 -19.66 -15.16
C VAL A 301 32.15 -18.66 -15.85
N LEU A 302 31.49 -17.83 -15.05
CA LEU A 302 30.62 -16.78 -15.57
C LEU A 302 31.46 -15.56 -15.93
N THR A 303 31.25 -15.01 -17.11
CA THR A 303 31.96 -13.81 -17.55
C THR A 303 30.95 -12.68 -17.67
N VAL A 304 31.08 -11.65 -16.83
CA VAL A 304 30.27 -10.43 -16.93
C VAL A 304 31.22 -9.31 -17.34
N GLY A 305 31.16 -8.91 -18.61
CA GLY A 305 32.20 -8.10 -19.25
C GLY A 305 33.49 -8.90 -19.49
N ARG A 306 34.66 -8.36 -19.10
CA ARG A 306 35.98 -9.03 -19.17
C ARG A 306 36.41 -9.70 -17.85
N LYS A 307 35.57 -9.67 -16.82
CA LYS A 307 35.89 -10.24 -15.50
C LYS A 307 35.21 -11.59 -15.32
N LYS A 308 36.00 -12.57 -14.85
CA LYS A 308 35.52 -13.90 -14.44
C LYS A 308 34.93 -13.78 -13.04
N ILE A 309 33.70 -14.26 -12.88
CA ILE A 309 32.95 -14.25 -11.61
C ILE A 309 32.69 -15.71 -11.22
N THR A 310 33.05 -16.05 -9.99
CA THR A 310 32.73 -17.34 -9.36
C THR A 310 31.59 -17.14 -8.38
N LEU A 311 30.59 -18.02 -8.41
CA LEU A 311 29.48 -17.99 -7.47
C LEU A 311 29.94 -18.40 -6.07
N THR A 312 29.44 -17.71 -5.05
CA THR A 312 29.65 -18.12 -3.65
C THR A 312 28.89 -19.41 -3.33
N GLY A 313 29.26 -20.11 -2.25
CA GLY A 313 28.59 -21.36 -1.87
C GLY A 313 27.07 -21.22 -1.66
N GLU A 314 26.62 -20.11 -1.08
CA GLU A 314 25.18 -19.82 -0.90
C GLU A 314 24.48 -19.52 -2.24
N GLN A 315 25.16 -18.84 -3.17
CA GLN A 315 24.64 -18.61 -4.52
C GLN A 315 24.57 -19.91 -5.32
N GLN A 316 25.52 -20.83 -5.16
CA GLN A 316 25.49 -22.16 -5.79
C GLN A 316 24.32 -22.99 -5.26
N LYS A 317 24.08 -23.02 -3.95
CA LYS A 317 22.91 -23.68 -3.34
C LYS A 317 21.61 -23.09 -3.89
N ALA A 318 21.53 -21.77 -4.00
CA ALA A 318 20.37 -21.09 -4.57
C ALA A 318 20.12 -21.55 -6.01
N VAL A 319 21.15 -21.59 -6.87
CA VAL A 319 21.04 -22.06 -8.26
C VAL A 319 20.65 -23.53 -8.35
N LEU A 320 21.25 -24.41 -7.53
CA LEU A 320 20.86 -25.83 -7.44
C LEU A 320 19.38 -25.96 -7.09
N GLN A 321 18.94 -25.24 -6.07
CA GLN A 321 17.55 -25.29 -5.61
C GLN A 321 16.59 -24.76 -6.67
N GLY A 322 16.95 -23.68 -7.38
CA GLY A 322 16.19 -23.15 -8.51
C GLY A 322 16.10 -24.09 -9.72
N CYS A 323 17.13 -24.91 -9.93
CA CYS A 323 17.21 -25.86 -11.05
C CYS A 323 16.71 -27.28 -10.70
N ALA A 324 16.38 -27.57 -9.44
CA ALA A 324 15.98 -28.89 -8.95
C ALA A 324 14.59 -29.39 -9.42
N GLY A 325 13.99 -28.75 -10.42
CA GLY A 325 12.71 -29.17 -10.99
C GLY A 325 11.48 -28.86 -10.13
N TYR A 326 11.63 -28.13 -9.02
CA TYR A 326 10.49 -27.72 -8.20
C TYR A 326 9.63 -26.66 -8.92
N PRO A 327 8.30 -26.76 -8.84
CA PRO A 327 7.39 -25.82 -9.50
C PRO A 327 7.48 -24.39 -8.94
N VAL A 328 7.79 -24.25 -7.65
CA VAL A 328 8.03 -22.97 -6.97
C VAL A 328 9.22 -23.13 -6.04
N VAL A 329 10.15 -22.19 -6.09
CA VAL A 329 11.34 -22.15 -5.22
C VAL A 329 11.43 -20.79 -4.56
N GLY A 330 11.37 -20.76 -3.24
CA GLY A 330 11.66 -19.58 -2.45
C GLY A 330 13.16 -19.52 -2.15
N ILE A 331 13.83 -18.44 -2.59
CA ILE A 331 15.26 -18.23 -2.34
C ILE A 331 15.41 -17.00 -1.44
N PRO A 332 15.65 -17.19 -0.12
CA PRO A 332 15.84 -16.08 0.79
C PRO A 332 17.15 -15.37 0.46
N ALA A 333 17.13 -14.04 0.38
CA ALA A 333 18.30 -13.26 -0.01
C ALA A 333 18.29 -11.82 0.50
N ASN A 334 19.31 -11.45 1.27
CA ASN A 334 19.54 -10.10 1.80
C ASN A 334 19.90 -9.10 0.69
N PHE A 335 19.74 -7.79 0.95
CA PHE A 335 20.19 -6.75 0.02
C PHE A 335 21.69 -6.90 -0.28
N GLY A 336 22.09 -6.76 -1.55
CA GLY A 336 23.48 -6.92 -1.98
C GLY A 336 24.00 -8.36 -2.16
N SER A 337 23.20 -9.39 -1.89
CA SER A 337 23.64 -10.81 -1.99
C SER A 337 23.80 -11.36 -3.42
N GLY A 338 23.59 -10.54 -4.45
CA GLY A 338 23.70 -10.96 -5.85
C GLY A 338 22.48 -11.71 -6.41
N LYS A 339 21.26 -11.42 -5.90
CA LYS A 339 19.99 -12.00 -6.39
C LYS A 339 19.86 -11.99 -7.92
N THR A 340 20.21 -10.85 -8.53
CA THR A 340 20.14 -10.67 -9.99
C THR A 340 21.13 -11.57 -10.73
N LEU A 341 22.34 -11.77 -10.18
CA LEU A 341 23.32 -12.69 -10.75
C LEU A 341 22.81 -14.13 -10.68
N VAL A 342 22.30 -14.55 -9.53
CA VAL A 342 21.71 -15.89 -9.31
C VAL A 342 20.55 -16.14 -10.29
N ALA A 343 19.63 -15.18 -10.43
CA ALA A 343 18.52 -15.28 -11.37
C ALA A 343 18.98 -15.33 -12.84
N ALA A 344 19.99 -14.54 -13.21
CA ALA A 344 20.55 -14.55 -14.57
C ALA A 344 21.22 -15.89 -14.90
N VAL A 345 21.91 -16.51 -13.93
CA VAL A 345 22.51 -17.84 -14.10
C VAL A 345 21.44 -18.91 -14.26
N MET A 346 20.41 -18.90 -13.43
CA MET A 346 19.27 -19.83 -13.59
C MET A 346 18.59 -19.68 -14.95
N ALA A 347 18.40 -18.44 -15.40
CA ALA A 347 17.83 -18.15 -16.71
C ALA A 347 18.75 -18.64 -17.85
N ALA A 348 20.07 -18.44 -17.75
CA ALA A 348 21.04 -18.92 -18.73
C ALA A 348 21.12 -20.46 -18.79
N LEU A 349 20.90 -21.14 -17.65
CA LEU A 349 20.86 -22.60 -17.57
C LEU A 349 19.51 -23.19 -18.01
N SER A 350 18.45 -22.38 -18.05
CA SER A 350 17.13 -22.81 -18.51
C SER A 350 17.07 -22.74 -20.04
N ARG A 351 17.01 -23.89 -20.72
CA ARG A 351 16.78 -23.93 -22.17
C ARG A 351 15.28 -23.74 -22.47
N LYS A 352 14.99 -22.98 -23.52
CA LYS A 352 13.63 -22.85 -24.08
C LYS A 352 13.40 -24.02 -25.04
N GLU A 353 12.30 -24.76 -24.88
CA GLU A 353 11.82 -25.65 -25.95
C GLU A 353 11.42 -24.83 -27.18
N ARG A 354 11.66 -25.40 -28.36
CA ARG A 354 11.11 -24.93 -29.63
C ARG A 354 9.72 -25.48 -29.82
#